data_AF-A0A372QE79-F1
#
_entry.id   AF-A0A372QE79-F1
#
_cell.length_a   1.000
_cell.length_b   1.000
_cell.length_c   1.000
_cell.angle_alpha   90.00
_cell.angle_beta   90.00
_cell.angle_gamma   90.00
#
_symmetry.space_group_name_H-M   'P 1'
#
loop_
_entity.id
_entity.type
_entity.pdbx_description
1 polymer ?
#
loop_
_entity_poly.entity_id
_entity_poly.type
_entity_poly.pdbx_seq_one_letter_code
_entity_poly.pdbx_strand_id
1 'polypeptide(L)'
;MTSEFEENDIKETAEEEAEEEAEYETKEEAAEEEAEYEAEYETEEEAEYENEEEAESETEENQVYSKETFKKFIIRWIVKNDLPFTCVESEDFHNMISLLHKDAFIPSADTIKNYIMTSFNDSQKKVASILQVIYINVF
;
A
#
# COMPACT_ATOMS: atom_id res chain seq x y z
N MET A 1 4.97 66.77 -41.86
CA MET A 1 5.97 65.74 -41.47
C MET A 1 5.27 64.84 -40.46
N THR A 2 5.52 63.55 -40.61
CA THR A 2 4.64 62.41 -40.35
C THR A 2 4.30 62.16 -38.88
N SER A 3 3.06 61.72 -38.66
CA SER A 3 2.49 61.30 -37.37
C SER A 3 3.01 59.92 -37.01
N GLU A 4 3.76 59.81 -35.92
CA GLU A 4 4.22 58.56 -35.31
C GLU A 4 3.54 58.42 -33.94
N PHE A 5 2.30 57.91 -33.87
CA PHE A 5 1.69 57.60 -32.56
C PHE A 5 0.54 56.58 -32.59
N GLU A 6 0.46 55.64 -33.55
CA GLU A 6 -0.69 54.71 -33.59
C GLU A 6 -0.34 53.22 -33.85
N GLU A 7 0.94 52.83 -33.86
CA GLU A 7 1.33 51.43 -34.11
C GLU A 7 1.84 50.66 -32.87
N ASN A 8 1.99 51.32 -31.71
CA ASN A 8 2.62 50.70 -30.54
C ASN A 8 1.62 50.05 -29.55
N ASP A 9 0.37 50.49 -29.52
CA ASP A 9 -0.64 50.03 -28.55
C ASP A 9 -1.34 48.71 -28.94
N ILE A 10 -1.17 48.22 -30.18
CA ILE A 10 -1.83 46.99 -30.68
C ILE A 10 -0.92 45.76 -30.55
N LYS A 11 0.41 45.94 -30.49
CA LYS A 11 1.36 44.82 -30.36
C LYS A 11 1.47 44.31 -28.94
N GLU A 12 1.41 45.20 -27.95
CA GLU A 12 1.51 44.86 -26.52
C GLU A 12 0.35 43.96 -26.08
N THR A 13 -0.87 44.21 -26.58
CA THR A 13 -2.07 43.41 -26.27
C THR A 13 -2.07 42.01 -26.91
N ALA A 14 -1.43 41.84 -28.06
CA ALA A 14 -1.40 40.54 -28.75
C ALA A 14 -0.30 39.60 -28.22
N GLU A 15 0.76 40.17 -27.63
CA GLU A 15 1.83 39.41 -26.99
C GLU A 15 1.40 38.95 -25.58
N GLU A 16 0.65 39.79 -24.84
CA GLU A 16 0.08 39.45 -23.53
C GLU A 16 -0.99 38.34 -23.63
N GLU A 17 -1.91 38.41 -24.62
CA GLU A 17 -2.88 37.33 -24.85
C GLU A 17 -2.18 36.01 -25.22
N ALA A 18 -1.11 36.04 -26.04
CA ALA A 18 -0.39 34.83 -26.42
C ALA A 18 0.40 34.18 -25.26
N GLU A 19 0.92 34.98 -24.32
CA GLU A 19 1.58 34.46 -23.12
C GLU A 19 0.58 33.86 -22.12
N GLU A 20 -0.58 34.50 -21.94
CA GLU A 20 -1.67 33.95 -21.11
C GLU A 20 -2.23 32.67 -21.75
N GLU A 21 -2.27 32.60 -23.09
CA GLU A 21 -2.70 31.39 -23.78
C GLU A 21 -1.76 30.19 -23.54
N ALA A 22 -0.45 30.42 -23.66
CA ALA A 22 0.55 29.39 -23.41
C ALA A 22 0.61 28.95 -21.93
N GLU A 23 0.31 29.83 -20.99
CA GLU A 23 0.27 29.50 -19.56
C GLU A 23 -0.96 28.63 -19.19
N TYR A 24 -2.09 28.75 -19.90
CA TYR A 24 -3.23 27.86 -19.65
C TYR A 24 -3.00 26.47 -20.26
N GLU A 25 -2.44 26.37 -21.48
CA GLU A 25 -2.21 25.07 -22.14
C GLU A 25 -1.27 24.20 -21.31
N THR A 26 -0.21 24.80 -20.78
CA THR A 26 0.78 24.11 -19.94
C THR A 26 0.23 23.63 -18.59
N LYS A 27 -0.80 24.29 -18.05
CA LYS A 27 -1.46 23.86 -16.81
C LYS A 27 -2.47 22.74 -17.04
N GLU A 28 -3.15 22.73 -18.17
CA GLU A 28 -4.10 21.69 -18.54
C GLU A 28 -3.37 20.38 -18.86
N GLU A 29 -2.26 20.45 -19.62
CA GLU A 29 -1.42 19.29 -19.94
C GLU A 29 -0.80 18.65 -18.68
N ALA A 30 -0.36 19.46 -17.71
CA ALA A 30 0.16 18.97 -16.44
C ALA A 30 -0.92 18.29 -15.55
N ALA A 31 -2.17 18.75 -15.63
CA ALA A 31 -3.28 18.16 -14.88
C ALA A 31 -3.76 16.84 -15.50
N GLU A 32 -3.71 16.71 -16.82
CA GLU A 32 -3.99 15.46 -17.52
C GLU A 32 -2.92 14.39 -17.22
N GLU A 33 -1.64 14.77 -17.21
CA GLU A 33 -0.52 13.85 -16.90
C GLU A 33 -0.57 13.33 -15.44
N GLU A 34 -0.92 14.18 -14.46
CA GLU A 34 -1.14 13.73 -13.07
C GLU A 34 -2.31 12.75 -12.95
N ALA A 35 -3.42 13.02 -13.66
CA ALA A 35 -4.61 12.17 -13.61
C ALA A 35 -4.39 10.79 -14.25
N GLU A 36 -3.62 10.72 -15.34
CA GLU A 36 -3.24 9.45 -15.96
C GLU A 36 -2.31 8.62 -15.06
N TYR A 37 -1.36 9.28 -14.39
CA TYR A 37 -0.43 8.61 -13.47
C TYR A 37 -1.14 8.02 -12.23
N GLU A 38 -2.08 8.76 -11.63
CA GLU A 38 -2.87 8.26 -10.49
C GLU A 38 -3.75 7.07 -10.91
N ALA A 39 -4.37 7.13 -12.09
CA ALA A 39 -5.22 6.05 -12.59
C ALA A 39 -4.43 4.78 -12.90
N GLU A 40 -3.24 4.89 -13.50
CA GLU A 40 -2.38 3.74 -13.77
C GLU A 40 -1.90 3.10 -12.46
N TYR A 41 -1.45 3.92 -11.50
CA TYR A 41 -0.99 3.44 -10.19
C TYR A 41 -2.11 2.73 -9.41
N GLU A 42 -3.32 3.28 -9.35
CA GLU A 42 -4.47 2.63 -8.70
C GLU A 42 -4.79 1.28 -9.35
N THR A 43 -4.71 1.17 -10.69
CA THR A 43 -5.00 -0.11 -11.38
C THR A 43 -3.91 -1.17 -11.21
N GLU A 44 -2.64 -0.78 -11.07
CA GLU A 44 -1.55 -1.71 -10.79
C GLU A 44 -1.57 -2.20 -9.34
N GLU A 45 -1.86 -1.29 -8.40
CA GLU A 45 -2.10 -1.65 -7.00
C GLU A 45 -3.30 -2.62 -6.94
N GLU A 46 -4.47 -2.23 -7.51
CA GLU A 46 -5.52 -3.08 -8.13
C GLU A 46 -5.19 -4.57 -8.23
N ALA A 47 -4.34 -4.83 -9.22
CA ALA A 47 -4.04 -6.16 -9.70
C ALA A 47 -3.02 -6.91 -8.83
N GLU A 48 -2.19 -6.21 -8.05
CA GLU A 48 -1.23 -6.85 -7.13
C GLU A 48 -1.94 -7.44 -5.90
N TYR A 49 -2.92 -6.74 -5.31
CA TYR A 49 -3.62 -7.30 -4.14
C TYR A 49 -4.58 -8.44 -4.49
N GLU A 50 -5.25 -8.39 -5.65
CA GLU A 50 -6.09 -9.50 -6.08
C GLU A 50 -5.26 -10.79 -6.30
N ASN A 51 -4.03 -10.68 -6.81
CA ASN A 51 -3.13 -11.84 -7.00
C ASN A 51 -2.64 -12.45 -5.67
N GLU A 52 -2.40 -11.63 -4.63
CA GLU A 52 -2.00 -12.16 -3.32
C GLU A 52 -3.17 -12.85 -2.58
N GLU A 53 -4.41 -12.39 -2.76
CA GLU A 53 -5.58 -13.02 -2.13
C GLU A 53 -5.96 -14.36 -2.79
N GLU A 54 -5.90 -14.47 -4.12
CA GLU A 54 -6.17 -15.73 -4.83
C GLU A 54 -5.15 -16.84 -4.51
N ALA A 55 -3.87 -16.49 -4.36
CA ALA A 55 -2.79 -17.44 -4.08
C ALA A 55 -2.86 -18.11 -2.70
N GLU A 56 -3.56 -17.53 -1.72
CA GLU A 56 -3.69 -18.10 -0.37
C GLU A 56 -4.79 -19.17 -0.25
N SER A 57 -5.65 -19.35 -1.26
CA SER A 57 -6.84 -20.22 -1.16
C SER A 57 -6.62 -21.69 -1.57
N GLU A 58 -5.57 -22.02 -2.34
CA GLU A 58 -5.45 -23.34 -2.99
C GLU A 58 -4.63 -24.41 -2.22
N THR A 59 -4.23 -24.19 -0.97
CA THR A 59 -3.30 -25.14 -0.26
C THR A 59 -3.72 -25.60 1.14
N GLU A 60 -5.01 -25.55 1.49
CA GLU A 60 -5.48 -25.91 2.84
C GLU A 60 -5.42 -27.42 3.17
N GLU A 61 -5.42 -28.32 2.19
CA GLU A 61 -5.66 -29.75 2.44
C GLU A 61 -4.46 -30.57 2.96
N ASN A 62 -3.25 -29.99 3.11
CA ASN A 62 -2.05 -30.77 3.48
C ASN A 62 -1.07 -30.07 4.45
N GLN A 63 -1.57 -29.17 5.30
CA GLN A 63 -0.69 -28.44 6.20
C GLN A 63 -0.30 -29.27 7.43
N VAL A 64 0.99 -29.61 7.50
CA VAL A 64 1.59 -30.26 8.67
C VAL A 64 1.80 -29.21 9.77
N TYR A 65 1.44 -29.58 11.01
CA TYR A 65 1.71 -28.74 12.16
C TYR A 65 3.22 -28.44 12.28
N SER A 66 3.55 -27.16 12.35
CA SER A 66 4.84 -26.67 12.78
C SER A 66 4.63 -25.43 13.65
N LYS A 67 5.60 -25.10 14.51
CA LYS A 67 5.49 -23.89 15.35
C LYS A 67 5.36 -22.62 14.52
N GLU A 68 6.08 -22.53 13.40
CA GLU A 68 6.02 -21.37 12.50
C GLU A 68 4.68 -21.30 11.75
N THR A 69 4.15 -22.44 11.31
CA THR A 69 2.83 -22.50 10.66
C THR A 69 1.73 -22.11 11.64
N PHE A 70 1.75 -22.65 12.87
CA PHE A 70 0.81 -22.29 13.93
C PHE A 70 0.89 -20.80 14.28
N LYS A 71 2.12 -20.26 14.37
CA LYS A 71 2.36 -18.82 14.55
C LYS A 71 1.77 -17.98 13.42
N LYS A 72 1.96 -18.35 12.14
CA LYS A 72 1.37 -17.62 11.01
C LYS A 72 -0.17 -17.60 11.13
N PHE A 73 -0.78 -18.74 11.44
CA PHE A 73 -2.23 -18.84 11.53
C PHE A 73 -2.83 -18.08 12.70
N ILE A 74 -2.24 -18.17 13.89
CA ILE A 74 -2.78 -17.47 15.05
C ILE A 74 -2.68 -15.95 14.88
N ILE A 75 -1.60 -15.45 14.27
CA ILE A 75 -1.45 -14.04 13.92
C ILE A 75 -2.52 -13.64 12.89
N ARG A 76 -2.64 -14.39 11.78
CA ARG A 76 -3.64 -14.11 10.73
C ARG A 76 -5.06 -14.09 11.31
N TRP A 77 -5.40 -15.07 12.13
CA TRP A 77 -6.70 -15.18 12.77
C TRP A 77 -6.99 -13.98 13.69
N ILE A 78 -6.04 -13.57 14.53
CA ILE A 78 -6.20 -12.44 15.45
C ILE A 78 -6.35 -11.12 14.69
N VAL A 79 -5.48 -10.87 13.71
CA VAL A 79 -5.48 -9.61 12.94
C VAL A 79 -6.72 -9.51 12.04
N LYS A 80 -7.05 -10.57 11.28
CA LYS A 80 -8.18 -10.56 10.34
C LYS A 80 -9.55 -10.38 11.03
N ASN A 81 -9.67 -10.81 12.29
CA ASN A 81 -10.92 -10.74 13.03
C ASN A 81 -10.91 -9.68 14.15
N ASP A 82 -9.89 -8.82 14.20
CA ASP A 82 -9.70 -7.78 15.22
C ASP A 82 -9.91 -8.29 16.67
N LEU A 83 -9.29 -9.44 16.97
CA LEU A 83 -9.45 -10.08 18.28
C LEU A 83 -8.50 -9.47 19.32
N PRO A 84 -8.90 -9.42 20.61
CA PRO A 84 -7.96 -9.07 21.67
C PRO A 84 -6.84 -10.11 21.75
N PHE A 85 -5.61 -9.67 22.00
CA PHE A 85 -4.45 -10.58 22.11
C PHE A 85 -4.61 -11.62 23.22
N THR A 86 -5.41 -11.33 24.24
CA THR A 86 -5.74 -12.24 25.34
C THR A 86 -6.65 -13.39 24.94
N CYS A 87 -7.20 -13.42 23.72
CA CYS A 87 -8.02 -14.55 23.25
C CYS A 87 -7.27 -15.89 23.30
N VAL A 88 -5.93 -15.85 23.14
CA VAL A 88 -5.07 -17.04 23.22
C VAL A 88 -4.90 -17.56 24.64
N GLU A 89 -5.26 -16.77 25.66
CA GLU A 89 -5.13 -17.13 27.09
C GLU A 89 -6.42 -17.75 27.64
N SER A 90 -7.46 -17.87 26.81
CA SER A 90 -8.70 -18.55 27.16
C SER A 90 -8.45 -20.02 27.46
N GLU A 91 -8.99 -20.49 28.59
CA GLU A 91 -8.93 -21.91 28.96
C GLU A 91 -9.59 -22.80 27.89
N ASP A 92 -10.71 -22.36 27.30
CA ASP A 92 -11.38 -23.09 26.23
C ASP A 92 -10.52 -23.19 24.97
N PHE A 93 -9.80 -22.12 24.63
CA PHE A 93 -8.85 -22.13 23.51
C PHE A 93 -7.71 -23.13 23.78
N HIS A 94 -7.12 -23.08 24.99
CA HIS A 94 -6.09 -24.04 25.40
C HIS A 94 -6.56 -25.48 25.35
N ASN A 95 -7.78 -25.76 25.82
CA ASN A 95 -8.38 -27.08 25.80
C ASN A 95 -8.60 -27.57 24.36
N MET A 96 -9.10 -26.72 23.48
CA MET A 96 -9.31 -27.03 22.07
C MET A 96 -7.99 -27.36 21.37
N ILE A 97 -6.95 -26.53 21.53
CA ILE A 97 -5.64 -26.79 20.94
C ILE A 97 -5.01 -28.07 21.52
N SER A 98 -5.14 -28.31 22.83
CA SER A 98 -4.61 -29.52 23.48
C SER A 98 -5.29 -30.80 23.00
N LEU A 99 -6.58 -30.72 22.64
CA LEU A 99 -7.32 -31.84 22.04
C LEU A 99 -6.78 -32.20 20.66
N LEU A 100 -6.41 -31.18 19.87
CA LEU A 100 -5.89 -31.35 18.51
C LEU A 100 -4.40 -31.72 18.48
N HIS A 101 -3.59 -31.11 19.36
CA HIS A 101 -2.14 -31.31 19.41
C HIS A 101 -1.58 -31.05 20.83
N LYS A 102 -1.39 -32.11 21.61
CA LYS A 102 -1.00 -32.03 23.04
C LYS A 102 0.29 -31.27 23.33
N ASP A 103 1.26 -31.33 22.42
CA ASP A 103 2.57 -30.68 22.58
C ASP A 103 2.61 -29.29 21.90
N ALA A 104 1.46 -28.75 21.53
CA ALA A 104 1.40 -27.44 20.91
C ALA A 104 1.79 -26.35 21.90
N PHE A 105 2.66 -25.45 21.47
CA PHE A 105 3.01 -24.29 22.26
C PHE A 105 2.07 -23.14 21.92
N ILE A 106 1.26 -22.73 22.90
CA ILE A 106 0.40 -21.57 22.77
C ILE A 106 1.17 -20.33 23.27
N PRO A 107 1.41 -19.33 22.41
CA PRO A 107 2.08 -18.10 22.83
C PRO A 107 1.19 -17.27 23.77
N SER A 108 1.81 -16.49 24.66
CA SER A 108 1.08 -15.50 25.49
C SER A 108 0.61 -14.31 24.67
N ALA A 109 -0.30 -13.49 25.24
CA ALA A 109 -0.75 -12.25 24.60
C ALA A 109 0.42 -11.31 24.26
N ASP A 110 1.39 -11.16 25.17
CA ASP A 110 2.61 -10.36 24.91
C ASP A 110 3.46 -10.95 23.78
N THR A 111 3.54 -12.27 23.69
CA THR A 111 4.27 -12.96 22.62
C THR A 111 3.60 -12.72 21.27
N ILE A 112 2.26 -12.82 21.21
CA ILE A 112 1.46 -12.49 20.02
C ILE A 112 1.69 -11.04 19.61
N LYS A 113 1.59 -10.09 20.55
CA LYS A 113 1.84 -8.68 20.31
C LYS A 113 3.22 -8.45 19.69
N ASN A 114 4.24 -9.09 20.25
CA ASN A 114 5.61 -8.99 19.73
C ASN A 114 5.71 -9.57 18.31
N TYR A 115 5.09 -10.71 18.04
CA TYR A 115 5.09 -11.28 16.69
C TYR A 115 4.45 -10.35 15.65
N ILE A 116 3.28 -9.77 15.98
CA ILE A 116 2.59 -8.82 15.10
C ILE A 116 3.47 -7.59 14.87
N MET A 117 4.03 -7.02 15.93
CA MET A 117 4.88 -5.82 15.82
C MET A 117 6.14 -6.09 15.00
N THR A 118 6.79 -7.25 15.16
CA THR A 118 7.93 -7.64 14.33
C THR A 118 7.51 -7.79 12.87
N SER A 119 6.43 -8.51 12.59
CA SER A 119 5.92 -8.70 11.23
C SER A 119 5.58 -7.36 10.55
N PHE A 120 4.96 -6.45 11.28
CA PHE A 120 4.64 -5.11 10.79
C PHE A 120 5.89 -4.29 10.48
N ASN A 121 6.85 -4.24 11.41
CA ASN A 121 8.10 -3.49 11.22
C ASN A 121 8.91 -4.04 10.04
N ASP A 122 8.94 -5.36 9.86
CA ASP A 122 9.65 -5.99 8.75
C ASP A 122 8.95 -5.69 7.42
N SER A 123 7.61 -5.67 7.40
CA SER A 123 6.82 -5.26 6.23
C SER A 123 7.05 -3.78 5.88
N GLN A 124 7.07 -2.89 6.87
CA GLN A 124 7.39 -1.47 6.64
C GLN A 124 8.78 -1.29 6.02
N LYS A 125 9.79 -2.02 6.52
CA LYS A 125 11.14 -1.97 5.93
C LYS A 125 11.16 -2.48 4.50
N LYS A 126 10.41 -3.55 4.20
CA LYS A 126 10.30 -4.11 2.85
C LYS A 126 9.68 -3.09 1.90
N VAL A 127 8.54 -2.50 2.27
CA VAL A 127 7.87 -1.45 1.47
C VAL A 127 8.78 -0.24 1.28
N ALA A 128 9.42 0.26 2.35
CA ALA A 128 10.35 1.38 2.25
C ALA A 128 11.54 1.09 1.31
N SER A 129 12.06 -0.15 1.32
CA SER A 129 13.14 -0.55 0.41
C SER A 129 12.69 -0.56 -1.05
N ILE A 130 11.47 -1.04 -1.32
CA ILE A 130 10.87 -1.05 -2.66
C ILE A 130 10.70 0.40 -3.16
N LEU A 131 10.10 1.27 -2.35
CA LEU A 131 9.89 2.68 -2.71
C LEU A 131 11.21 3.43 -2.94
N GLN A 132 12.26 3.14 -2.16
CA GLN A 132 13.60 3.72 -2.40
C GLN A 132 14.22 3.25 -3.72
N VAL A 133 14.06 1.97 -4.06
CA VAL A 133 14.55 1.43 -5.34
C VAL A 133 13.80 2.06 -6.51
N ILE A 134 12.48 2.22 -6.41
CA ILE A 134 11.67 2.89 -7.44
C ILE A 134 12.14 4.35 -7.60
N TYR A 135 12.26 5.09 -6.50
CA TYR A 135 12.74 6.48 -6.54
C TYR A 135 14.13 6.61 -7.19
N ILE A 136 15.05 5.66 -6.98
CA ILE A 136 16.37 5.67 -7.64
C ILE A 136 16.29 5.35 -9.13
N ASN A 137 15.33 4.53 -9.59
CA ASN A 137 15.24 4.14 -11.00
C ASN A 137 14.47 5.14 -11.88
N VAL A 138 13.75 6.09 -11.28
CA VAL A 138 12.96 7.12 -11.99
C VAL A 138 13.77 8.41 -12.24
N PHE A 139 14.95 8.58 -11.63
CA PHE A 139 15.85 9.73 -11.79
C PHE A 139 17.24 9.34 -12.31
#